data_AF-A0A516AGS8-F1
#
_entry.id   AF-A0A516AGS8-F1
#
_cell.length_a   1.000
_cell.length_b   1.000
_cell.length_c   1.000
_cell.angle_alpha   90.00
_cell.angle_beta   90.00
_cell.angle_gamma   90.00
#
_symmetry.space_group_name_H-M   'P 1'
#
loop_
_entity.id
_entity.type
_entity.pdbx_description
1 polymer ?
#
loop_
_entity_poly.entity_id
_entity_poly.type
_entity_poly.pdbx_seq_one_letter_code
_entity_poly.pdbx_strand_id
1 'polypeptide(L)'
;MRAIVHLDLDCFYAQVEQRRLGLGEPPWTSKDSIPLAVAQWDHLLAINYAARAHGVKRGMSATEARELCPGIHIPHVATISTAPAAAPCPSDALDSAGERESGLEMPPDKNTSKACLKR
;
A
#
# COMPACT_ATOMS: atom_id res chain seq x y z
N MET A 1 11.91 -0.08 43.53
CA MET A 1 11.37 1.01 42.70
C MET A 1 10.84 0.39 41.41
N ARG A 2 9.59 0.66 41.00
CA ARG A 2 8.99 0.08 39.79
C ARG A 2 8.92 1.15 38.71
N ALA A 3 9.57 0.90 37.58
CA ALA A 3 9.44 1.71 36.36
C ALA A 3 8.58 0.96 35.34
N ILE A 4 7.71 1.67 34.64
CA ILE A 4 6.88 1.14 33.55
C ILE A 4 7.19 1.98 32.31
N VAL A 5 7.55 1.31 31.21
CA VAL A 5 7.90 1.95 29.93
C VAL A 5 6.94 1.45 28.87
N HIS A 6 6.42 2.37 28.07
CA HIS A 6 5.59 2.09 26.90
C HIS A 6 6.39 2.43 25.63
N LEU A 7 6.40 1.51 24.67
CA LEU A 7 7.09 1.68 23.40
C LEU A 7 6.06 1.57 22.29
N ASP A 8 6.03 2.57 21.42
CA ASP A 8 5.18 2.60 20.22
C ASP A 8 6.08 2.77 19.00
N LEU A 9 5.74 2.06 17.92
CA LEU A 9 6.51 2.10 16.68
C LEU A 9 5.85 3.07 15.70
N ASP A 10 6.63 4.05 15.28
CA ASP A 10 6.21 5.08 14.33
C ASP A 10 5.69 4.48 13.01
N CYS A 11 4.42 4.74 12.66
CA CYS A 11 3.88 4.36 11.34
C CYS A 11 4.18 2.90 10.93
N PHE A 12 4.12 1.96 11.87
CA PHE A 12 4.71 0.61 11.77
C PHE A 12 4.56 -0.09 10.40
N TYR A 13 3.33 -0.31 9.91
CA TYR A 13 3.13 -1.01 8.64
C TYR A 13 3.72 -0.29 7.43
N ALA A 14 3.73 1.05 7.43
CA ALA A 14 4.37 1.81 6.36
C ALA A 14 5.90 1.61 6.37
N GLN A 15 6.53 1.52 7.55
CA GLN A 15 7.97 1.21 7.65
C GLN A 15 8.29 -0.22 7.20
N VAL A 16 7.42 -1.18 7.54
CA VAL A 16 7.57 -2.58 7.09
C VAL A 16 7.52 -2.66 5.57
N GLU A 17 6.53 -2.02 4.95
CA GLU A 17 6.38 -2.02 3.49
C GLU A 17 7.51 -1.23 2.79
N GLN A 18 7.94 -0.12 3.38
CA GLN A 18 9.08 0.65 2.89
C GLN A 18 10.35 -0.21 2.84
N ARG A 19 10.60 -1.01 3.88
CA ARG A 19 11.71 -1.97 3.92
C ARG A 19 11.53 -3.12 2.95
N ARG A 20 10.34 -3.72 2.90
CA ARG A 20 10.02 -4.87 2.04
C ARG A 20 10.19 -4.55 0.56
N LEU A 21 9.79 -3.35 0.16
CA LEU A 21 9.84 -2.88 -1.23
C LEU A 21 11.15 -2.17 -1.58
N GLY A 22 12.07 -1.96 -0.63
CA GLY A 22 13.32 -1.25 -0.86
C GLY A 22 13.11 0.22 -1.25
N LEU A 23 12.04 0.85 -0.77
CA LEU A 23 11.68 2.22 -1.12
C LEU A 23 12.43 3.22 -0.24
N GLY A 24 13.52 3.76 -0.78
CA GLY A 24 14.31 4.81 -0.13
C GLY A 24 15.19 4.32 1.03
N GLU A 25 15.96 5.27 1.57
CA GLU A 25 16.80 5.04 2.74
C GLU A 25 15.96 5.05 4.04
N PRO A 26 16.44 4.43 5.13
CA PRO A 26 15.71 4.36 6.38
C PRO A 26 15.33 5.76 6.91
N PRO A 27 14.20 5.92 7.60
CA PRO A 27 13.70 7.23 8.05
C PRO A 27 14.67 7.98 8.98
N TRP A 28 15.59 7.27 9.65
CA TRP A 28 16.59 7.88 10.53
C TRP A 28 17.85 8.35 9.80
N THR A 29 18.01 8.03 8.51
CA THR A 29 19.23 8.29 7.73
C THR A 29 19.01 9.37 6.66
N SER A 30 17.79 9.53 6.15
CA SER A 30 17.49 10.47 5.06
C SER A 30 16.27 11.35 5.35
N LYS A 31 16.37 12.63 4.96
CA LYS A 31 15.31 13.63 5.13
C LYS A 31 14.20 13.50 4.07
N ASP A 32 14.53 12.91 2.92
CA ASP A 32 13.66 12.83 1.75
C ASP A 32 13.07 11.41 1.61
N SER A 33 12.18 11.05 2.54
CA SER A 33 11.46 9.77 2.48
C SER A 33 10.34 9.82 1.44
N ILE A 34 10.22 8.77 0.63
CA ILE A 34 9.20 8.64 -0.41
C ILE A 34 7.81 8.58 0.24
N PRO A 35 6.81 9.40 -0.14
CA PRO A 35 5.46 9.32 0.38
C PRO A 35 4.84 7.93 0.19
N LEU A 36 4.40 7.30 1.28
CA LEU A 36 3.89 5.92 1.28
C LEU A 36 2.72 5.75 2.26
N ALA A 37 1.69 5.04 1.81
CA ALA A 37 0.55 4.66 2.64
C ALA A 37 0.11 3.22 2.36
N VAL A 38 -0.08 2.41 3.40
CA VAL A 38 -0.56 1.03 3.27
C VAL A 38 -2.09 1.02 3.22
N ALA A 39 -2.65 0.39 2.19
CA ALA A 39 -4.08 0.22 2.03
C ALA A 39 -4.52 -1.19 2.44
N GLN A 40 -5.69 -1.27 3.08
CA GLN A 40 -6.45 -2.51 3.20
C GLN A 40 -7.82 -2.27 2.59
N TRP A 41 -8.06 -2.97 1.48
CA TRP A 41 -9.20 -2.74 0.60
C TRP A 41 -9.25 -1.27 0.17
N ASP A 42 -10.34 -0.59 0.52
CA ASP A 42 -10.63 0.76 0.06
C ASP A 42 -10.03 1.86 0.96
N HIS A 43 -9.47 1.51 2.13
CA HIS A 43 -9.03 2.49 3.13
C HIS A 43 -7.55 2.38 3.50
N LEU A 44 -6.95 3.53 3.83
CA LEU A 44 -5.58 3.62 4.32
C LEU A 44 -5.48 3.27 5.82
N LEU A 45 -4.60 2.32 6.14
CA LEU A 45 -4.34 1.87 7.51
C LEU A 45 -3.16 2.58 8.16
N ALA A 46 -2.04 2.68 7.44
CA ALA A 46 -0.79 3.23 7.96
C ALA A 46 -0.19 4.18 6.93
N ILE A 47 0.27 5.34 7.36
CA ILE A 47 0.72 6.42 6.49
C ILE A 47 2.02 6.95 7.07
N ASN A 48 3.05 7.00 6.23
CA ASN A 48 4.36 7.51 6.63
C ASN A 48 4.34 9.03 6.83
N TYR A 49 5.34 9.54 7.54
CA TYR A 49 5.40 10.97 7.87
C TYR A 49 5.49 11.87 6.63
N ALA A 50 6.14 11.42 5.56
CA ALA A 50 6.21 12.16 4.30
C ALA A 50 4.82 12.36 3.68
N ALA A 51 4.01 11.31 3.57
CA ALA A 51 2.64 11.42 3.06
C ALA A 51 1.72 12.24 3.99
N ARG A 52 1.95 12.19 5.31
CA ARG A 52 1.20 13.04 6.26
C ARG A 52 1.47 14.54 6.06
N ALA A 53 2.68 14.91 5.63
CA ALA A 53 3.00 16.31 5.33
C ALA A 53 2.15 16.87 4.17
N HIS A 54 1.69 15.99 3.26
CA HIS A 54 0.75 16.33 2.18
C HIS A 54 -0.73 16.31 2.62
N GLY A 55 -1.02 16.06 3.90
CA GLY A 55 -2.38 16.05 4.43
C GLY A 55 -3.11 14.71 4.32
N VAL A 56 -2.42 13.62 3.92
CA VAL A 56 -3.01 12.27 3.88
C VAL A 56 -3.24 11.76 5.31
N LYS A 57 -4.46 11.28 5.58
CA LYS A 57 -4.91 10.82 6.91
C LYS A 57 -5.41 9.39 6.88
N ARG A 58 -5.35 8.73 8.04
CA ARG A 58 -5.82 7.35 8.21
C ARG A 58 -7.32 7.28 7.94
N GLY A 59 -7.75 6.23 7.25
CA GLY A 59 -9.16 6.03 6.87
C GLY A 59 -9.57 6.70 5.57
N MET A 60 -8.74 7.58 4.98
CA MET A 60 -8.95 8.07 3.62
C MET A 60 -8.91 6.93 2.61
N SER A 61 -9.60 7.13 1.49
CA SER A 61 -9.54 6.24 0.35
C SER A 61 -8.23 6.39 -0.43
N ALA A 62 -7.85 5.36 -1.18
CA ALA A 62 -6.66 5.43 -2.03
C ALA A 62 -6.76 6.49 -3.13
N THR A 63 -7.99 6.79 -3.60
CA THR A 63 -8.25 7.83 -4.61
C THR A 63 -8.01 9.22 -4.02
N GLU A 64 -8.61 9.53 -2.87
CA GLU A 64 -8.41 10.82 -2.17
C GLU A 64 -6.93 11.04 -1.83
N ALA A 65 -6.21 9.98 -1.43
CA ALA A 65 -4.79 10.08 -1.13
C ALA A 65 -3.93 10.40 -2.37
N ARG A 66 -4.29 9.87 -3.54
CA ARG A 66 -3.61 10.16 -4.81
C ARG A 66 -3.92 11.57 -5.31
N GLU A 67 -5.11 12.11 -5.04
CA GLU A 67 -5.45 13.50 -5.35
C GLU A 67 -4.58 14.48 -4.55
N LEU A 68 -4.36 14.20 -3.26
CA LEU A 68 -3.50 15.02 -2.40
C LEU A 68 -2.01 14.87 -2.74
N CYS A 69 -1.58 13.65 -3.10
CA CYS A 69 -0.19 13.34 -3.40
C CYS A 69 -0.11 12.39 -4.61
N PRO A 70 0.02 12.91 -5.84
CA PRO A 70 0.05 12.08 -7.05
C PRO A 70 1.20 11.07 -7.11
N GLY A 71 2.29 11.31 -6.39
CA GLY A 71 3.47 10.44 -6.33
C GLY A 71 3.46 9.41 -5.19
N ILE A 72 2.35 9.27 -4.44
CA ILE A 72 2.29 8.39 -3.27
C ILE A 72 2.31 6.90 -3.66
N HIS A 73 3.17 6.13 -2.99
CA HIS A 73 3.17 4.67 -3.09
C HIS A 73 2.10 4.07 -2.18
N ILE A 74 1.20 3.27 -2.74
CA ILE A 74 0.11 2.63 -1.99
C ILE A 74 0.14 1.11 -2.14
N PRO A 75 1.01 0.39 -1.39
CA PRO A 75 0.96 -1.06 -1.32
C PRO A 75 -0.31 -1.54 -0.61
N HIS A 76 -0.86 -2.68 -1.08
CA HIS A 76 -1.98 -3.33 -0.42
C HIS A 76 -1.45 -4.39 0.55
N VAL A 77 -2.16 -4.61 1.66
CA VAL A 77 -1.83 -5.65 2.62
C VAL A 77 -1.90 -7.03 1.96
N ALA A 78 -1.04 -7.95 2.41
CA ALA A 78 -1.09 -9.33 1.97
C ALA A 78 -2.45 -9.97 2.22
N THR A 79 -3.02 -10.61 1.20
CA THR A 79 -4.30 -11.32 1.29
C THR A 79 -4.11 -12.81 1.04
N ILE A 80 -4.93 -13.61 1.71
CA ILE A 80 -5.01 -15.05 1.50
C ILE A 80 -6.29 -15.30 0.71
N SER A 81 -6.17 -15.95 -0.44
CA SER A 81 -7.32 -16.39 -1.23
C SER A 81 -7.67 -17.83 -0.91
N THR A 82 -8.98 -18.13 -0.86
CA THR A 82 -9.50 -19.50 -0.78
C THR A 82 -9.52 -20.18 -2.16
N ALA A 83 -9.28 -19.42 -3.24
CA ALA A 83 -9.19 -19.96 -4.59
C ALA A 83 -7.87 -20.73 -4.80
N PRO A 84 -7.87 -21.84 -5.57
CA PRO A 84 -6.65 -22.54 -5.95
C PRO A 84 -5.70 -21.59 -6.69
N ALA A 85 -4.39 -21.81 -6.53
CA ALA A 85 -3.28 -20.87 -6.76
C ALA A 85 -3.04 -20.37 -8.22
N ALA A 86 -4.06 -20.34 -9.09
CA ALA A 86 -3.92 -20.09 -10.52
C ALA A 86 -4.91 -19.09 -11.11
N ALA A 87 -5.47 -18.17 -10.32
CA ALA A 87 -6.07 -16.96 -10.87
C ALA A 87 -5.13 -15.78 -10.57
N PRO A 88 -4.31 -15.31 -11.54
CA PRO A 88 -3.62 -14.04 -11.37
C PRO A 88 -4.66 -12.95 -11.11
N CYS A 89 -4.33 -12.00 -10.22
CA CYS A 89 -5.22 -10.87 -9.98
C CYS A 89 -5.40 -10.12 -11.29
N PRO A 90 -6.60 -9.62 -11.62
CA PRO A 90 -6.85 -8.88 -12.87
C PRO A 90 -5.89 -7.69 -13.09
N SER A 91 -5.31 -7.16 -12.02
CA SER A 91 -4.29 -6.10 -12.06
C SER A 91 -2.90 -6.57 -12.55
N ASP A 92 -2.62 -7.87 -12.57
CA ASP A 92 -1.36 -8.43 -13.07
C ASP A 92 -1.32 -8.51 -14.61
N ALA A 93 -2.45 -8.29 -15.30
CA ALA A 93 -2.53 -8.34 -16.76
C ALA A 93 -2.25 -6.99 -17.46
N LEU A 94 -2.12 -5.88 -16.70
CA LEU A 94 -2.02 -4.54 -17.29
C LEU A 94 -0.60 -4.07 -17.65
N ASP A 95 0.45 -4.84 -17.38
CA ASP A 95 1.84 -4.41 -17.60
C ASP A 95 2.56 -5.15 -18.75
N SER A 96 1.82 -5.83 -19.64
CA SER A 96 2.41 -6.41 -20.85
C SER A 96 1.42 -6.48 -22.02
N ALA A 97 1.49 -5.44 -22.87
CA ALA A 97 1.20 -5.40 -24.32
C ALA A 97 -0.22 -5.71 -24.85
N GLY A 98 -0.80 -4.71 -25.55
CA GLY A 98 -1.35 -4.86 -26.91
C GLY A 98 -2.75 -5.48 -27.15
N GLU A 99 -3.61 -4.66 -27.80
CA GLU A 99 -4.77 -5.02 -28.65
C GLU A 99 -6.17 -5.30 -28.03
N ARG A 100 -7.20 -4.93 -28.81
CA ARG A 100 -8.62 -4.72 -28.45
C ARG A 100 -9.47 -6.01 -28.59
N GLU A 101 -10.48 -6.20 -27.73
CA GLU A 101 -11.93 -6.11 -28.04
C GLU A 101 -12.87 -6.84 -27.03
N SER A 102 -14.03 -6.21 -26.82
CA SER A 102 -15.34 -6.74 -26.41
C SER A 102 -15.62 -7.11 -24.92
N GLY A 103 -16.27 -6.16 -24.24
CA GLY A 103 -17.53 -6.38 -23.51
C GLY A 103 -17.58 -7.43 -22.39
N LEU A 104 -17.19 -7.04 -21.17
CA LEU A 104 -17.83 -7.52 -19.94
C LEU A 104 -17.64 -6.46 -18.83
N GLU A 105 -18.73 -6.02 -18.20
CA GLU A 105 -18.69 -5.03 -17.11
C GLU A 105 -17.82 -5.52 -15.95
N MET A 106 -16.81 -4.70 -15.61
CA MET A 106 -15.89 -4.88 -14.49
C MET A 106 -16.62 -4.61 -13.16
N PRO A 107 -16.54 -5.51 -12.16
CA PRO A 107 -16.93 -5.16 -10.79
C PRO A 107 -15.94 -4.14 -10.20
N PRO A 108 -16.39 -3.27 -9.27
CA PRO A 108 -15.65 -2.08 -8.86
C PRO A 108 -14.28 -2.44 -8.26
N ASP A 109 -13.22 -1.93 -8.90
CA ASP A 109 -11.82 -2.19 -8.60
C ASP A 109 -11.44 -1.81 -7.16
N LYS A 110 -11.19 -2.81 -6.31
CA LYS A 110 -10.63 -2.65 -4.97
C LYS A 110 -9.13 -2.94 -4.97
N ASN A 111 -8.35 -1.99 -5.48
CA ASN A 111 -6.95 -1.69 -5.14
C ASN A 111 -6.08 -2.88 -4.63
N THR A 112 -5.82 -3.91 -5.42
CA THR A 112 -4.98 -5.06 -5.01
C THR A 112 -3.52 -4.94 -5.50
N SER A 113 -2.69 -4.20 -4.75
CA SER A 113 -1.22 -4.22 -4.96
C SER A 113 -0.57 -5.38 -4.20
N LYS A 114 -0.30 -6.47 -4.93
CA LYS A 114 0.61 -7.62 -4.65
C LYS A 114 1.10 -7.83 -3.20
N ALA A 115 0.53 -8.85 -2.54
CA ALA A 115 1.25 -9.74 -1.60
C ALA A 115 0.42 -11.01 -1.27
N CYS A 116 0.25 -11.94 -2.21
CA CYS A 116 -0.23 -13.27 -1.83
C CYS A 116 0.97 -14.11 -1.37
N LEU A 117 1.08 -14.39 -0.06
CA LEU A 117 2.13 -15.29 0.45
C LEU A 117 1.81 -16.73 0.01
N LYS A 118 2.67 -17.30 -0.83
CA LYS A 118 2.67 -18.74 -1.13
C LYS A 118 3.25 -19.49 0.07
N ARG A 119 2.55 -20.55 0.50
CA ARG A 119 3.05 -21.48 1.52
C ARG A 119 4.29 -22.22 1.02
#